data_AF-A0A3B0VV36-F1
#
_entry.id   AF-A0A3B0VV36-F1
#
_cell.length_a   1.000
_cell.length_b   1.000
_cell.length_c   1.000
_cell.angle_alpha   90.00
_cell.angle_beta   90.00
_cell.angle_gamma   90.00
#
_symmetry.space_group_name_H-M   'P 1'
#
loop_
_entity.id
_entity.type
_entity.pdbx_description
1 polymer ?
#
loop_
_entity_poly.entity_id
_entity_poly.type
_entity_poly.pdbx_seq_one_letter_code
_entity_poly.pdbx_strand_id
1 'polypeptide(L)'
;MRTTLNTIYAGIQNNLDRITTSMADINEQISSGSQLSRLSDNPVNLVSALRFRTTVAELKQFKGNITSGSNIIGASETAMTQMKSLALRAKTLAIHAVDPALSVDNRKALAVEVKNLFQQAVQLANTQENGKFIFGGERTNGYTALEPAPFIKDKGDGHWINGNAHDMSGLTSTVLNTAPVDLAANDLLINGTDVGAVTLTPAGSSGLNMQGAANLKTAIDGKIFGGTTMSSKLTTLVTATAATTDATADGTISFDLNNYHISVPVNSGTTAAAINNAIVSAVNAGKDVTGVTAAVGD
;
A
#
# COMPACT_ATOMS: atom_id res chain seq x y z
N MET A 1 83.01 -37.56 -28.17
CA MET A 1 83.26 -36.34 -27.37
C MET A 1 82.41 -35.12 -27.79
N ARG A 2 81.77 -35.06 -28.97
CA ARG A 2 80.82 -33.97 -29.32
C ARG A 2 79.47 -34.07 -28.60
N THR A 3 79.01 -35.30 -28.37
CA THR A 3 77.77 -35.57 -27.63
C THR A 3 77.85 -35.13 -26.18
N THR A 4 78.95 -35.42 -25.48
CA THR A 4 79.16 -35.00 -24.10
C THR A 4 79.19 -33.48 -23.92
N LEU A 5 79.79 -32.75 -24.86
CA LEU A 5 79.80 -31.28 -24.82
C LEU A 5 78.40 -30.68 -25.02
N ASN A 6 77.61 -31.25 -25.93
CA ASN A 6 76.20 -30.86 -26.12
C ASN A 6 75.33 -31.21 -24.90
N THR A 7 75.57 -32.34 -24.24
CA THR A 7 74.86 -32.71 -23.00
C THR A 7 75.20 -31.76 -21.85
N ILE A 8 76.46 -31.34 -21.72
CA ILE A 8 76.89 -30.37 -20.69
C ILE A 8 76.25 -29.00 -20.96
N TYR A 9 76.27 -28.54 -22.21
CA TYR A 9 75.67 -27.25 -22.59
C TYR A 9 74.15 -27.26 -22.39
N ALA A 10 73.47 -28.34 -22.76
CA ALA A 10 72.05 -28.54 -22.49
C ALA A 10 71.75 -28.61 -20.98
N GLY A 11 72.63 -29.21 -20.17
CA GLY A 11 72.50 -29.24 -18.72
C GLY A 11 72.60 -27.85 -18.09
N ILE A 12 73.53 -27.01 -18.58
CA ILE A 12 73.68 -25.62 -18.15
C ILE A 12 72.44 -24.79 -18.55
N GLN A 13 71.97 -24.94 -19.79
CA GLN A 13 70.79 -24.23 -20.27
C GLN A 13 69.55 -24.55 -19.43
N ASN A 14 69.27 -25.85 -19.20
CA ASN A 14 68.15 -26.26 -18.34
C ASN A 14 68.27 -25.71 -16.91
N ASN A 15 69.49 -25.58 -16.38
CA ASN A 15 69.71 -25.02 -15.04
C ASN A 15 69.43 -23.51 -15.03
N LEU A 16 69.88 -22.78 -16.04
CA LEU A 16 69.57 -21.35 -16.22
C LEU A 16 68.07 -21.12 -16.39
N ASP A 17 67.38 -21.95 -17.16
CA ASP A 17 65.93 -21.86 -17.36
C ASP A 17 65.17 -22.12 -16.04
N ARG A 18 65.65 -23.05 -15.19
CA ARG A 18 65.08 -23.27 -13.85
C ARG A 18 65.33 -22.10 -12.90
N ILE A 19 66.52 -21.50 -12.91
CA ILE A 19 66.86 -20.36 -12.05
C ILE A 19 66.06 -19.12 -12.44
N THR A 20 65.94 -18.85 -13.74
CA THR A 20 65.17 -17.71 -14.27
C THR A 20 63.68 -17.85 -13.95
N THR A 21 63.12 -19.06 -14.07
CA THR A 21 61.73 -19.34 -13.67
C THR A 21 61.53 -19.13 -12.16
N SER A 22 62.42 -19.67 -11.33
CA SER A 22 62.36 -19.47 -9.87
C SER A 22 62.48 -18.00 -9.46
N MET A 23 63.35 -17.23 -10.13
CA MET A 23 63.44 -15.78 -9.93
C MET A 23 62.18 -15.05 -10.34
N ALA A 24 61.53 -15.45 -11.44
CA ALA A 24 60.26 -14.86 -11.86
C ALA A 24 59.16 -15.14 -10.82
N ASP A 25 59.07 -16.36 -10.31
CA ASP A 25 58.09 -16.75 -9.28
C ASP A 25 58.31 -15.98 -7.96
N ILE A 26 59.56 -15.84 -7.51
CA ILE A 26 59.88 -15.05 -6.31
C ILE A 26 59.55 -13.57 -6.52
N ASN A 27 59.87 -12.99 -7.69
CA ASN A 27 59.49 -11.61 -7.99
C ASN A 27 57.96 -11.44 -8.02
N GLU A 28 57.20 -12.42 -8.52
CA GLU A 28 55.73 -12.42 -8.48
C GLU A 28 55.21 -12.46 -7.03
N GLN A 29 55.81 -13.28 -6.16
CA GLN A 29 55.46 -13.33 -4.73
C GLN A 29 55.78 -12.02 -4.01
N ILE A 30 56.93 -11.40 -4.29
CA ILE A 30 57.32 -10.10 -3.72
C ILE A 30 56.36 -9.01 -4.19
N SER A 31 56.03 -8.98 -5.49
CA SER A 31 55.12 -7.97 -6.05
C SER A 31 53.68 -8.14 -5.58
N SER A 32 53.20 -9.36 -5.38
CA SER A 32 51.84 -9.65 -4.92
C SER A 32 51.68 -9.66 -3.40
N GLY A 33 52.79 -9.72 -2.66
CA GLY A 33 52.82 -9.94 -1.21
C GLY A 33 52.19 -11.26 -0.75
N SER A 34 51.89 -12.16 -1.69
CA SER A 34 51.16 -13.40 -1.45
C SER A 34 52.05 -14.59 -1.76
N GLN A 35 52.30 -15.43 -0.75
CA GLN A 35 53.12 -16.64 -0.90
C GLN A 35 52.46 -17.70 -1.80
N LEU A 36 51.13 -17.66 -1.93
CA LEU A 36 50.34 -18.60 -2.72
C LEU A 36 49.54 -17.81 -3.76
N SER A 37 50.05 -17.72 -4.99
CA SER A 37 49.40 -17.04 -6.11
C SER A 37 48.59 -18.02 -6.97
N ARG A 38 49.11 -19.24 -7.16
CA ARG A 38 48.56 -20.22 -8.10
C ARG A 38 48.10 -21.49 -7.39
N LEU A 39 47.05 -22.12 -7.94
CA LEU A 39 46.56 -23.42 -7.46
C LEU A 39 47.60 -24.54 -7.61
N SER A 40 48.54 -24.38 -8.54
CA SER A 40 49.63 -25.33 -8.80
C SER A 40 50.69 -25.38 -7.70
N ASP A 41 50.87 -24.31 -6.91
CA ASP A 41 52.02 -24.16 -6.02
C ASP A 41 51.85 -24.98 -4.73
N ASN A 42 50.66 -24.93 -4.13
CA ASN A 42 50.27 -25.79 -3.02
C ASN A 42 48.73 -25.89 -2.91
N PRO A 43 48.11 -26.92 -3.50
CA PRO A 43 46.65 -27.04 -3.50
C PRO A 43 46.06 -27.22 -2.09
N VAL A 44 46.78 -27.85 -1.16
CA VAL A 44 46.26 -28.14 0.20
C VAL A 44 46.19 -26.86 1.04
N ASN A 45 47.27 -26.09 1.06
CA ASN A 45 47.34 -24.86 1.84
C ASN A 45 46.47 -23.75 1.24
N LEU A 46 46.40 -23.67 -0.10
CA LEU A 46 45.59 -22.67 -0.78
C LEU A 46 44.08 -22.89 -0.55
N VAL A 47 43.59 -24.15 -0.54
CA VAL A 47 42.20 -24.45 -0.20
C VAL A 47 41.86 -23.98 1.22
N SER A 48 42.76 -24.18 2.18
CA SER A 48 42.58 -23.71 3.55
C SER A 48 42.59 -22.17 3.64
N ALA A 49 43.49 -21.51 2.92
CA ALA A 49 43.54 -20.05 2.82
C ALA A 49 42.27 -19.45 2.18
N LEU A 50 41.74 -20.06 1.12
CA LEU A 50 40.49 -19.66 0.47
C LEU A 50 39.29 -19.84 1.41
N ARG A 51 39.27 -20.93 2.20
CA ARG A 51 38.27 -21.12 3.27
C ARG A 51 38.33 -20.02 4.31
N PHE A 52 39.51 -19.66 4.81
CA PHE A 52 39.61 -18.55 5.75
C PHE A 52 39.18 -17.22 5.13
N ARG A 53 39.52 -16.96 3.86
CA ARG A 53 39.12 -15.74 3.16
C ARG A 53 37.60 -15.64 2.98
N THR A 54 36.95 -16.76 2.67
CA THR A 54 35.48 -16.84 2.59
C THR A 54 34.86 -16.63 3.97
N THR A 55 35.34 -17.30 5.02
CA THR A 55 34.88 -17.08 6.40
C THR A 55 35.06 -15.63 6.85
N VAL A 56 36.17 -14.97 6.51
CA VAL A 56 36.37 -13.55 6.83
C VAL A 56 35.38 -12.65 6.09
N ALA A 57 35.06 -12.96 4.82
CA ALA A 57 34.06 -12.23 4.06
C ALA A 57 32.66 -12.39 4.67
N GLU A 58 32.29 -13.61 5.07
CA GLU A 58 31.04 -13.92 5.77
C GLU A 58 30.95 -13.18 7.12
N LEU A 59 32.02 -13.21 7.92
CA LEU A 59 32.09 -12.48 9.19
C LEU A 59 31.94 -10.96 9.00
N LYS A 60 32.51 -10.39 7.94
CA LYS A 60 32.31 -8.98 7.59
C LYS A 60 30.85 -8.69 7.25
N GLN A 61 30.19 -9.57 6.50
CA GLN A 61 28.76 -9.44 6.19
C GLN A 61 27.91 -9.56 7.47
N PHE A 62 28.19 -10.52 8.34
CA PHE A 62 27.50 -10.65 9.63
C PHE A 62 27.66 -9.40 10.49
N LYS A 63 28.86 -8.82 10.54
CA LYS A 63 29.09 -7.55 11.24
C LYS A 63 28.23 -6.42 10.65
N GLY A 64 28.17 -6.31 9.32
CA GLY A 64 27.30 -5.34 8.64
C GLY A 64 25.81 -5.53 8.96
N ASN A 65 25.36 -6.79 9.00
CA ASN A 65 23.99 -7.14 9.38
C ASN A 65 23.68 -6.78 10.84
N ILE A 66 24.62 -7.05 11.76
CA ILE A 66 24.47 -6.69 13.19
C ILE A 66 24.38 -5.18 13.35
N THR A 67 25.25 -4.41 12.67
CA THR A 67 25.20 -2.94 12.73
C THR A 67 23.87 -2.41 12.18
N SER A 68 23.39 -2.95 11.06
CA SER A 68 22.09 -2.57 10.49
C SER A 68 20.94 -2.89 11.45
N GLY A 69 20.96 -4.08 12.05
CA GLY A 69 19.97 -4.47 13.07
C GLY A 69 20.00 -3.56 14.30
N SER A 70 21.20 -3.21 14.79
CA SER A 70 21.37 -2.29 15.91
C SER A 70 20.83 -0.90 15.62
N ASN A 71 20.99 -0.40 14.39
CA ASN A 71 20.45 0.90 13.97
C ASN A 71 18.92 0.89 13.97
N ILE A 72 18.31 -0.17 13.41
CA ILE A 72 16.86 -0.33 13.39
C ILE A 72 16.29 -0.40 14.81
N ILE A 73 16.92 -1.16 15.71
CA ILE A 73 16.49 -1.27 17.11
C ILE A 73 16.62 0.08 17.82
N GLY A 74 17.74 0.79 17.67
CA GLY A 74 17.95 2.09 18.29
C GLY A 74 16.96 3.15 17.80
N ALA A 75 16.66 3.16 16.50
CA ALA A 75 15.63 4.02 15.94
C ALA A 75 14.22 3.65 16.45
N SER A 76 13.91 2.35 16.55
CA SER A 76 12.65 1.85 17.13
C SER A 76 12.47 2.32 18.57
N GLU A 77 13.49 2.15 19.42
CA GLU A 77 13.45 2.52 20.83
C GLU A 77 13.25 4.03 21.02
N THR A 78 13.94 4.83 20.21
CA THR A 78 13.80 6.29 20.21
C THR A 78 12.37 6.71 19.84
N ALA A 79 11.83 6.14 18.75
CA ALA A 79 10.46 6.42 18.33
C ALA A 79 9.43 5.97 19.39
N MET A 80 9.60 4.79 19.99
CA MET A 80 8.72 4.29 21.06
C MET A 80 8.79 5.14 22.33
N THR A 81 9.97 5.62 22.70
CA THR A 81 10.14 6.51 23.86
C THR A 81 9.40 7.83 23.66
N GLN A 82 9.49 8.41 22.46
CA GLN A 82 8.76 9.63 22.13
C GLN A 82 7.24 9.38 22.07
N MET A 83 6.79 8.27 21.46
CA MET A 83 5.38 7.87 21.46
C MET A 83 4.82 7.69 22.87
N LYS A 84 5.60 7.10 23.80
CA LYS A 84 5.23 6.98 25.21
C LYS A 84 5.02 8.34 25.86
N SER A 85 5.89 9.31 25.60
CA SER A 85 5.75 10.68 26.10
C SER A 85 4.47 11.35 25.60
N LEU A 86 4.16 11.22 24.30
CA LEU A 86 2.93 11.73 23.70
C LEU A 86 1.68 11.08 24.32
N ALA A 87 1.70 9.76 24.54
CA ALA A 87 0.60 9.04 25.18
C ALA A 87 0.37 9.48 26.64
N LEU A 88 1.44 9.68 27.41
CA LEU A 88 1.35 10.23 28.77
C LEU A 88 0.75 11.64 28.76
N ARG A 89 1.17 12.49 27.81
CA ARG A 89 0.60 13.84 27.67
C ARG A 89 -0.88 13.80 27.33
N ALA A 90 -1.28 12.95 26.38
CA ALA A 90 -2.68 12.75 26.01
C ALA A 90 -3.52 12.28 27.21
N LYS A 91 -2.99 11.34 28.02
CA LYS A 91 -3.64 10.90 29.26
C LYS A 91 -3.84 12.04 30.25
N THR A 92 -2.83 12.90 30.46
CA THR A 92 -2.95 14.06 31.35
C THR A 92 -4.02 15.05 30.87
N LEU A 93 -4.09 15.31 29.55
CA LEU A 93 -5.14 16.15 28.97
C LEU A 93 -6.53 15.53 29.11
N ALA A 94 -6.64 14.21 28.96
CA ALA A 94 -7.90 13.49 29.16
C ALA A 94 -8.39 13.59 30.61
N ILE A 95 -7.50 13.41 31.60
CA ILE A 95 -7.83 13.59 33.02
C ILE A 95 -8.28 15.03 33.30
N HIS A 96 -7.59 16.02 32.72
CA HIS A 96 -7.97 17.43 32.86
C HIS A 96 -9.33 17.74 32.21
N ALA A 97 -9.69 17.06 31.12
CA ALA A 97 -10.98 17.25 30.44
C ALA A 97 -12.19 16.64 31.20
N VAL A 98 -11.94 15.78 32.19
CA VAL A 98 -12.98 15.19 33.04
C VAL A 98 -13.51 16.19 34.08
N ASP A 99 -12.75 17.24 34.40
CA ASP A 99 -13.15 18.24 35.39
C ASP A 99 -14.53 18.85 35.05
N PRO A 100 -15.55 18.69 35.92
CA PRO A 100 -16.88 19.22 35.68
C PRO A 100 -16.93 20.75 35.61
N ALA A 101 -15.96 21.46 36.19
CA ALA A 101 -15.86 22.93 36.12
C ALA A 101 -15.43 23.45 34.74
N LEU A 102 -14.99 22.56 33.83
CA LEU A 102 -14.49 22.95 32.52
C LEU A 102 -15.62 23.21 31.52
N SER A 103 -15.61 24.39 30.87
CA SER A 103 -16.56 24.77 29.83
C SER A 103 -16.46 23.87 28.59
N VAL A 104 -17.55 23.82 27.81
CA VAL A 104 -17.62 23.02 26.57
C VAL A 104 -16.56 23.45 25.56
N ASP A 105 -16.30 24.75 25.43
CA ASP A 105 -15.30 25.27 24.48
C ASP A 105 -13.87 24.93 24.91
N ASN A 106 -13.58 24.94 26.21
CA ASN A 106 -12.29 24.50 26.73
C ASN A 106 -12.08 22.99 26.50
N ARG A 107 -13.13 22.16 26.64
CA ARG A 107 -13.05 20.72 26.30
C ARG A 107 -12.79 20.49 24.82
N LYS A 108 -13.40 21.28 23.93
CA LYS A 108 -13.13 21.22 22.48
C LYS A 108 -11.68 21.57 22.16
N ALA A 109 -11.12 22.61 22.81
CA ALA A 109 -9.72 22.98 22.64
C ALA A 109 -8.77 21.85 23.07
N LEU A 110 -9.05 21.19 24.21
CA LEU A 110 -8.28 20.03 24.65
C LEU A 110 -8.40 18.84 23.69
N ALA A 111 -9.58 18.60 23.12
CA ALA A 111 -9.77 17.55 22.12
C ALA A 111 -8.95 17.79 20.84
N VAL A 112 -8.83 19.05 20.40
CA VAL A 112 -7.96 19.43 19.27
C VAL A 112 -6.50 19.15 19.61
N GLU A 113 -6.06 19.46 20.82
CA GLU A 113 -4.68 19.18 21.25
C GLU A 113 -4.39 17.66 21.27
N VAL A 114 -5.32 16.85 21.80
CA VAL A 114 -5.19 15.38 21.75
C VAL A 114 -5.14 14.89 20.30
N LYS A 115 -5.94 15.47 19.39
CA LYS A 115 -5.88 15.16 17.95
C LYS A 115 -4.53 15.52 17.34
N ASN A 116 -3.86 16.57 17.80
CA ASN A 116 -2.52 16.93 17.34
C ASN A 116 -1.45 15.98 17.88
N LEU A 117 -1.53 15.58 19.15
CA LEU A 117 -0.65 14.55 19.72
C LEU A 117 -0.78 13.21 18.98
N PHE A 118 -1.99 12.83 18.59
CA PHE A 118 -2.22 11.63 17.78
C PHE A 118 -1.55 11.74 16.40
N GLN A 119 -1.62 12.91 15.74
CA GLN A 119 -0.95 13.13 14.46
C GLN A 119 0.57 13.00 14.57
N GLN A 120 1.15 13.55 15.63
CA GLN A 120 2.58 13.39 15.91
C GLN A 120 2.94 11.93 16.14
N ALA A 121 2.12 11.18 16.87
CA ALA A 121 2.33 9.74 17.07
C ALA A 121 2.29 8.95 15.75
N VAL A 122 1.35 9.28 14.84
CA VAL A 122 1.28 8.66 13.50
C VAL A 122 2.54 8.98 12.66
N GLN A 123 3.07 10.20 12.75
CA GLN A 123 4.33 10.55 12.08
C GLN A 123 5.50 9.73 12.62
N LEU A 124 5.58 9.55 13.94
CA LEU A 124 6.60 8.70 14.57
C LEU A 124 6.44 7.22 14.19
N ALA A 125 5.21 6.72 14.08
CA ALA A 125 4.93 5.36 13.63
C ALA A 125 5.40 5.13 12.17
N ASN A 126 5.47 6.19 11.36
CA ASN A 126 6.01 6.15 10.00
C ASN A 126 7.52 6.44 9.92
N THR A 127 8.28 6.28 11.01
CA THR A 127 9.73 6.44 11.00
C THR A 127 10.39 5.41 10.07
N GLN A 128 11.38 5.88 9.30
CA GLN A 128 12.11 5.08 8.32
C GLN A 128 13.60 4.98 8.67
N GLU A 129 14.20 3.82 8.39
CA GLU A 129 15.63 3.56 8.45
C GLU A 129 16.07 2.99 7.09
N ASN A 130 17.07 3.60 6.44
CA ASN A 130 17.53 3.23 5.10
C ASN A 130 16.39 3.07 4.06
N GLY A 131 15.38 3.95 4.11
CA GLY A 131 14.22 3.92 3.21
C GLY A 131 13.22 2.80 3.50
N LYS A 132 13.35 2.12 4.64
CA LYS A 132 12.44 1.07 5.11
C LYS A 132 11.67 1.52 6.34
N PHE A 133 10.37 1.28 6.37
CA PHE A 133 9.55 1.57 7.53
C PHE A 133 9.82 0.56 8.65
N ILE A 134 10.08 1.07 9.85
CA ILE A 134 10.44 0.27 11.02
C ILE A 134 9.21 -0.46 11.59
N PHE A 135 8.05 0.23 11.62
CA PHE A 135 6.81 -0.29 12.17
C PHE A 135 5.83 -0.80 11.10
N GLY A 136 6.30 -1.01 9.86
CA GLY A 136 5.50 -1.47 8.71
C GLY A 136 5.21 -2.98 8.67
N GLY A 137 5.60 -3.74 9.70
CA GLY A 137 5.42 -5.19 9.75
C GLY A 137 6.19 -5.92 8.63
N GLU A 138 5.52 -6.81 7.91
CA GLU A 138 6.11 -7.59 6.80
C GLU A 138 6.43 -6.72 5.57
N ARG A 139 5.74 -5.58 5.41
CA ARG A 139 5.95 -4.64 4.30
C ARG A 139 6.83 -3.48 4.75
N THR A 140 8.13 -3.65 4.60
CA THR A 140 9.10 -2.59 4.97
C THR A 140 9.41 -1.62 3.82
N ASN A 141 9.18 -2.01 2.56
CA ASN A 141 9.40 -1.21 1.36
C ASN A 141 8.22 -1.35 0.37
N GLY A 142 8.28 -0.64 -0.76
CA GLY A 142 7.28 -0.75 -1.83
C GLY A 142 6.05 0.16 -1.69
N TYR A 143 6.08 1.12 -0.76
CA TYR A 143 5.07 2.17 -0.67
C TYR A 143 5.22 3.14 -1.84
N THR A 144 4.13 3.40 -2.55
CA THR A 144 4.08 4.30 -3.72
C THR A 144 3.14 5.47 -3.42
N ALA A 145 3.12 6.50 -4.27
CA ALA A 145 2.20 7.63 -4.09
C ALA A 145 0.71 7.21 -4.06
N LEU A 146 0.38 6.01 -4.58
CA LEU A 146 -0.96 5.41 -4.59
C LEU A 146 -1.28 4.56 -3.35
N GLU A 147 -0.26 4.08 -2.62
CA GLU A 147 -0.38 3.33 -1.36
C GLU A 147 0.50 4.02 -0.29
N PRO A 148 -0.04 4.97 0.48
CA PRO A 148 0.76 5.80 1.37
C PRO A 148 1.37 5.01 2.54
N ALA A 149 2.22 5.69 3.30
CA ALA A 149 2.91 5.18 4.49
C ALA A 149 2.03 4.30 5.39
N PRO A 150 2.61 3.30 6.09
CA PRO A 150 1.86 2.25 6.79
C PRO A 150 0.80 2.75 7.78
N PHE A 151 0.96 3.97 8.31
CA PHE A 151 -0.05 4.62 9.16
C PHE A 151 -0.56 5.90 8.50
N ILE A 152 -1.85 5.94 8.15
CA ILE A 152 -2.51 7.10 7.54
C ILE A 152 -3.56 7.67 8.52
N LYS A 153 -3.61 9.00 8.63
CA LYS A 153 -4.61 9.71 9.44
C LYS A 153 -5.97 9.71 8.71
N ASP A 154 -7.06 9.46 9.44
CA ASP A 154 -8.45 9.56 8.98
C ASP A 154 -8.90 8.56 7.88
N LYS A 155 -8.03 7.63 7.46
CA LYS A 155 -8.45 6.37 6.82
C LYS A 155 -8.32 5.24 7.84
N GLY A 156 -9.40 4.49 8.07
CA GLY A 156 -9.37 3.24 8.82
C GLY A 156 -8.66 2.11 8.06
N ASP A 157 -7.57 2.42 7.34
CA ASP A 157 -6.71 1.45 6.63
C ASP A 157 -5.40 1.27 7.40
N GLY A 158 -5.52 1.06 8.71
CA GLY A 158 -4.41 0.52 9.49
C GLY A 158 -4.35 -0.98 9.27
N HIS A 159 -3.34 -1.48 8.55
CA HIS A 159 -3.09 -2.91 8.53
C HIS A 159 -2.75 -3.40 9.96
N TRP A 160 -3.56 -4.30 10.50
CA TRP A 160 -3.31 -4.94 11.79
C TRP A 160 -2.17 -5.95 11.70
N ILE A 161 -1.21 -5.88 12.64
CA ILE A 161 -0.11 -6.84 12.76
C ILE A 161 -0.60 -8.04 13.59
N ASN A 162 -1.17 -9.02 12.90
CA ASN A 162 -1.17 -10.47 13.20
C ASN A 162 -2.17 -11.13 12.24
N GLY A 163 -1.64 -11.71 11.16
CA GLY A 163 -2.37 -12.31 10.03
C GLY A 163 -3.77 -12.83 10.35
N ASN A 164 -4.75 -12.01 10.01
CA ASN A 164 -5.78 -12.31 9.02
C ASN A 164 -6.37 -10.97 8.61
N ALA A 165 -6.45 -10.71 7.31
CA ALA A 165 -7.34 -9.67 6.83
C ALA A 165 -8.74 -10.03 7.33
N HIS A 166 -9.25 -9.29 8.32
CA HIS A 166 -10.68 -9.29 8.53
C HIS A 166 -11.25 -8.54 7.34
N ASP A 167 -11.60 -9.32 6.33
CA ASP A 167 -12.50 -8.88 5.29
C ASP A 167 -13.71 -8.25 5.97
N MET A 168 -13.92 -6.96 5.73
CA MET A 168 -15.12 -6.26 6.18
C MET A 168 -16.39 -6.81 5.48
N SER A 169 -16.27 -7.81 4.59
CA SER A 169 -17.40 -8.64 4.13
C SER A 169 -18.17 -9.32 5.27
N GLY A 170 -17.57 -9.46 6.46
CA GLY A 170 -18.22 -10.02 7.65
C GLY A 170 -19.23 -9.11 8.37
N LEU A 171 -19.39 -7.85 7.95
CA LEU A 171 -20.47 -6.96 8.45
C LEU A 171 -21.81 -7.22 7.76
N THR A 172 -21.96 -8.33 7.04
CA THR A 172 -23.28 -8.91 6.82
C THR A 172 -23.63 -9.73 8.04
N SER A 173 -24.26 -9.10 9.03
CA SER A 173 -25.15 -9.87 9.90
C SER A 173 -26.13 -10.56 8.95
N THR A 174 -25.96 -11.87 8.78
CA THR A 174 -27.00 -12.71 8.21
C THR A 174 -28.11 -12.66 9.24
N VAL A 175 -29.06 -11.75 9.08
CA VAL A 175 -30.41 -11.99 9.57
C VAL A 175 -30.84 -13.23 8.81
N LEU A 176 -30.62 -14.40 9.40
CA LEU A 176 -31.02 -15.68 8.86
C LEU A 176 -32.54 -15.74 8.97
N ASN A 177 -33.19 -14.98 8.10
CA ASN A 177 -34.62 -14.98 7.97
C ASN A 177 -34.96 -16.15 7.07
N THR A 178 -35.25 -17.29 7.68
CA THR A 178 -35.55 -18.55 6.98
C THR A 178 -36.91 -18.52 6.26
N ALA A 179 -37.62 -17.39 6.30
CA ALA A 179 -38.80 -17.11 5.50
C ALA A 179 -38.73 -15.66 4.96
N PRO A 180 -39.26 -15.35 3.76
CA PRO A 180 -39.36 -13.97 3.28
C PRO A 180 -40.18 -13.14 4.29
N VAL A 181 -39.57 -12.13 4.91
CA VAL A 181 -40.32 -11.09 5.66
C VAL A 181 -40.55 -9.95 4.70
N ASP A 182 -41.45 -10.20 3.75
CA ASP A 182 -42.00 -9.16 2.90
C ASP A 182 -43.12 -8.44 3.66
N LEU A 183 -43.39 -7.18 3.30
CA LEU A 183 -44.60 -6.51 3.77
C LEU A 183 -45.78 -6.99 2.94
N ALA A 184 -46.81 -7.53 3.58
CA ALA A 184 -48.11 -7.73 2.95
C ALA A 184 -48.88 -6.41 2.89
N ALA A 185 -49.97 -6.39 2.11
CA ALA A 185 -50.87 -5.24 2.09
C ALA A 185 -51.45 -5.00 3.49
N ASN A 186 -51.44 -3.74 3.95
CA ASN A 186 -51.83 -3.25 5.27
C ASN A 186 -50.83 -3.53 6.41
N ASP A 187 -49.65 -4.09 6.14
CA ASP A 187 -48.63 -4.25 7.18
C ASP A 187 -47.96 -2.91 7.55
N LEU A 188 -47.90 -1.97 6.61
CA LEU A 188 -47.37 -0.63 6.85
C LEU A 188 -48.33 0.44 6.34
N LEU A 189 -48.94 1.15 7.29
CA LEU A 189 -49.75 2.33 7.02
C LEU A 189 -48.93 3.57 7.38
N ILE A 190 -48.85 4.51 6.43
CA ILE A 190 -48.29 5.83 6.68
C ILE A 190 -49.46 6.81 6.64
N ASN A 191 -49.67 7.58 7.70
CA ASN A 191 -50.84 8.48 7.84
C ASN A 191 -52.19 7.80 7.49
N GLY A 192 -52.36 6.54 7.92
CA GLY A 192 -53.59 5.78 7.72
C GLY A 192 -53.85 5.27 6.30
N THR A 193 -52.91 5.46 5.36
CA THR A 193 -53.00 4.88 4.00
C THR A 193 -51.95 3.77 3.84
N ASP A 194 -52.38 2.64 3.28
CA ASP A 194 -51.54 1.46 3.07
C ASP A 194 -50.51 1.70 1.95
N VAL A 195 -49.25 1.35 2.23
CA VAL A 195 -48.14 1.38 1.27
C VAL A 195 -48.27 0.24 0.25
N GLY A 196 -49.03 -0.80 0.57
CA GLY A 196 -49.24 -2.00 -0.26
C GLY A 196 -48.17 -3.05 -0.03
N ALA A 197 -48.29 -4.20 -0.70
CA ALA A 197 -47.32 -5.28 -0.56
C ALA A 197 -45.95 -4.89 -1.14
N VAL A 198 -44.87 -5.13 -0.40
CA VAL A 198 -43.49 -4.81 -0.80
C VAL A 198 -42.59 -6.00 -0.54
N THR A 199 -41.98 -6.52 -1.60
CA THR A 199 -40.93 -7.53 -1.49
C THR A 199 -39.66 -6.89 -0.96
N LEU A 200 -39.37 -7.17 0.31
CA LEU A 200 -38.17 -6.70 0.95
C LEU A 200 -37.02 -7.62 0.62
N THR A 201 -37.19 -8.95 0.61
CA THR A 201 -36.05 -9.87 0.43
C THR A 201 -36.06 -10.50 -0.96
N PRO A 202 -35.11 -10.17 -1.85
CA PRO A 202 -34.95 -10.90 -3.09
C PRO A 202 -34.46 -12.33 -2.81
N ALA A 203 -34.92 -13.30 -3.58
CA ALA A 203 -34.43 -14.68 -3.49
C ALA A 203 -32.90 -14.72 -3.71
N GLY A 204 -32.14 -15.10 -2.67
CA GLY A 204 -30.70 -15.32 -2.74
C GLY A 204 -29.77 -14.14 -2.40
N SER A 205 -30.25 -13.09 -1.73
CA SER A 205 -29.40 -11.93 -1.38
C SER A 205 -28.59 -12.16 -0.09
N SER A 206 -27.27 -12.38 -0.23
CA SER A 206 -26.30 -12.23 0.87
C SER A 206 -25.83 -10.78 0.94
N GLY A 207 -26.12 -10.05 2.03
CA GLY A 207 -25.68 -8.65 2.19
C GLY A 207 -26.69 -7.72 2.84
N LEU A 208 -26.35 -6.43 2.94
CA LEU A 208 -27.32 -5.37 3.26
C LEU A 208 -28.38 -5.34 2.14
N ASN A 209 -29.65 -5.52 2.48
CA ASN A 209 -30.75 -5.68 1.54
C ASN A 209 -31.17 -4.35 0.89
N MET A 210 -30.27 -3.78 0.10
CA MET A 210 -30.43 -2.47 -0.53
C MET A 210 -31.51 -2.49 -1.62
N GLN A 211 -31.73 -3.66 -2.25
CA GLN A 211 -32.82 -3.84 -3.20
C GLN A 211 -34.18 -3.76 -2.50
N GLY A 212 -34.34 -4.40 -1.34
CA GLY A 212 -35.54 -4.25 -0.51
C GLY A 212 -35.78 -2.81 -0.09
N ALA A 213 -34.71 -2.10 0.30
CA ALA A 213 -34.81 -0.68 0.64
C ALA A 213 -35.23 0.19 -0.57
N ALA A 214 -34.73 -0.11 -1.78
CA ALA A 214 -35.13 0.58 -3.01
C ALA A 214 -36.59 0.26 -3.42
N ASN A 215 -37.02 -0.98 -3.24
CA ASN A 215 -38.40 -1.41 -3.47
C ASN A 215 -39.35 -0.68 -2.52
N LEU A 216 -38.98 -0.59 -1.24
CA LEU A 216 -39.74 0.14 -0.22
C LEU A 216 -39.81 1.63 -0.52
N LYS A 217 -38.69 2.25 -0.91
CA LYS A 217 -38.65 3.65 -1.37
C LYS A 217 -39.63 3.89 -2.51
N THR A 218 -39.62 3.00 -3.51
CA THR A 218 -40.50 3.09 -4.68
C THR A 218 -41.97 2.94 -4.29
N ALA A 219 -42.29 2.00 -3.39
CA ALA A 219 -43.64 1.78 -2.91
C ALA A 219 -44.18 2.98 -2.11
N ILE A 220 -43.34 3.61 -1.27
CA ILE A 220 -43.71 4.83 -0.54
C ILE A 220 -43.90 5.99 -1.53
N ASP A 221 -42.95 6.23 -2.42
CA ASP A 221 -43.00 7.39 -3.33
C ASP A 221 -44.13 7.28 -4.36
N GLY A 222 -44.57 6.06 -4.68
CA GLY A 222 -45.68 5.80 -5.60
C GLY A 222 -47.07 6.01 -5.01
N LYS A 223 -47.19 6.35 -3.72
CA LYS A 223 -48.47 6.50 -3.02
C LYS A 223 -48.73 7.95 -2.61
N ILE A 224 -49.99 8.34 -2.65
CA ILE A 224 -50.46 9.64 -2.16
C ILE A 224 -51.05 9.41 -0.77
N PHE A 225 -50.40 9.92 0.26
CA PHE A 225 -50.83 9.78 1.65
C PHE A 225 -51.56 11.05 2.07
N GLY A 226 -52.88 10.97 2.28
CA GLY A 226 -53.66 12.12 2.75
C GLY A 226 -53.61 13.37 1.83
N GLY A 227 -53.51 13.17 0.51
CA GLY A 227 -53.47 14.25 -0.48
C GLY A 227 -52.08 14.84 -0.74
N THR A 228 -51.02 14.34 -0.10
CA THR A 228 -49.63 14.77 -0.36
C THR A 228 -48.78 13.58 -0.79
N THR A 229 -47.99 13.75 -1.85
CA THR A 229 -46.97 12.77 -2.27
C THR A 229 -45.77 12.85 -1.34
N MET A 230 -45.41 11.75 -0.71
CA MET A 230 -44.19 11.66 0.10
C MET A 230 -43.02 11.25 -0.78
N SER A 231 -41.81 11.78 -0.52
CA SER A 231 -40.58 11.32 -1.17
C SER A 231 -39.58 10.87 -0.13
N SER A 232 -39.12 9.64 -0.26
CA SER A 232 -38.12 8.98 0.56
C SER A 232 -36.78 8.94 -0.18
N LYS A 233 -35.65 9.04 0.52
CA LYS A 233 -34.30 9.07 -0.07
C LYS A 233 -33.47 7.89 0.41
N LEU A 234 -32.87 7.14 -0.53
CA LEU A 234 -31.93 6.05 -0.27
C LEU A 234 -30.54 6.46 -0.78
N THR A 235 -29.52 6.38 0.08
CA THR A 235 -28.25 7.12 -0.12
C THR A 235 -27.15 6.32 -0.85
N THR A 236 -27.34 5.03 -1.16
CA THR A 236 -26.30 4.23 -1.81
C THR A 236 -26.91 3.28 -2.84
N LEU A 237 -26.43 3.33 -4.08
CA LEU A 237 -26.57 2.29 -5.11
C LEU A 237 -25.41 2.49 -6.09
N VAL A 238 -24.50 1.53 -6.21
CA VAL A 238 -23.36 1.59 -7.15
C VAL A 238 -23.49 0.41 -8.11
N THR A 239 -23.75 0.70 -9.39
CA THR A 239 -23.47 -0.18 -10.52
C THR A 239 -22.99 0.69 -11.69
N ALA A 240 -21.93 0.29 -12.38
CA ALA A 240 -21.41 1.00 -13.55
C ALA A 240 -21.43 0.07 -14.77
N THR A 241 -22.17 0.47 -15.80
CA THR A 241 -22.10 0.01 -17.21
C THR A 241 -21.95 1.30 -18.05
N ALA A 242 -21.22 1.24 -19.18
CA ALA A 242 -21.02 2.40 -20.06
C ALA A 242 -22.37 3.05 -20.45
N ALA A 243 -22.42 4.38 -20.53
CA ALA A 243 -23.65 5.13 -20.79
C ALA A 243 -24.23 4.79 -22.16
N THR A 244 -25.38 4.12 -22.18
CA THR A 244 -26.10 3.73 -23.40
C THR A 244 -27.17 4.75 -23.81
N THR A 245 -27.27 5.89 -23.12
CA THR A 245 -28.35 6.88 -23.32
C THR A 245 -27.81 8.30 -23.46
N ASP A 246 -28.46 9.10 -24.30
CA ASP A 246 -28.11 10.50 -24.55
C ASP A 246 -28.30 11.39 -23.32
N ALA A 247 -27.58 12.52 -23.24
CA ALA A 247 -27.74 13.47 -22.15
C ALA A 247 -29.12 14.13 -22.22
N THR A 248 -29.97 13.83 -21.24
CA THR A 248 -31.30 14.44 -21.13
C THR A 248 -31.29 15.77 -20.38
N ALA A 249 -30.15 16.21 -19.85
CA ALA A 249 -29.98 17.47 -19.11
C ALA A 249 -28.55 18.02 -19.24
N ASP A 250 -28.40 19.33 -19.09
CA ASP A 250 -27.10 20.00 -19.02
C ASP A 250 -26.38 19.60 -17.72
N GLY A 251 -25.08 19.35 -17.79
CA GLY A 251 -24.25 18.90 -16.69
C GLY A 251 -22.75 18.94 -17.01
N THR A 252 -21.93 18.42 -16.12
CA THR A 252 -20.47 18.35 -16.34
C THR A 252 -19.94 17.05 -15.76
N ILE A 253 -19.17 16.33 -16.57
CA ILE A 253 -18.50 15.09 -16.18
C ILE A 253 -17.06 15.45 -15.83
N SER A 254 -16.66 15.22 -14.58
CA SER A 254 -15.31 15.53 -14.11
C SER A 254 -14.68 14.39 -13.33
N PHE A 255 -13.39 14.13 -13.57
CA PHE A 255 -12.58 13.14 -12.87
C PHE A 255 -11.10 13.50 -12.97
N ASP A 256 -10.30 13.01 -12.02
CA ASP A 256 -8.86 13.27 -11.98
C ASP A 256 -8.08 12.06 -12.51
N LEU A 257 -7.13 12.30 -13.42
CA LEU A 257 -6.18 11.28 -13.91
C LEU A 257 -4.76 11.75 -13.64
N ASN A 258 -3.97 10.98 -12.90
CA ASN A 258 -2.58 11.31 -12.55
C ASN A 258 -2.43 12.78 -12.08
N ASN A 259 -3.30 13.20 -11.15
CA ASN A 259 -3.38 14.57 -10.59
C ASN A 259 -3.73 15.69 -11.61
N TYR A 260 -4.24 15.36 -12.79
CA TYR A 260 -4.80 16.33 -13.74
C TYR A 260 -6.33 16.25 -13.75
N HIS A 261 -6.97 17.39 -13.49
CA HIS A 261 -8.43 17.49 -13.44
C HIS A 261 -9.02 17.63 -14.84
N ILE A 262 -9.82 16.64 -15.24
CA ILE A 262 -10.53 16.65 -16.51
C ILE A 262 -11.98 17.01 -16.23
N SER A 263 -12.51 17.96 -16.99
CA SER A 263 -13.89 18.42 -16.86
C SER A 263 -14.48 18.63 -18.25
N VAL A 264 -15.60 17.95 -18.51
CA VAL A 264 -16.28 17.95 -19.81
C VAL A 264 -17.72 18.40 -19.61
N PRO A 265 -18.10 19.58 -20.12
CA PRO A 265 -19.49 20.00 -20.09
C PRO A 265 -20.30 19.11 -21.05
N VAL A 266 -21.46 18.68 -20.59
CA VAL A 266 -22.44 17.93 -21.39
C VAL A 266 -23.73 18.74 -21.42
N ASN A 267 -24.20 19.10 -22.61
CA ASN A 267 -25.47 19.81 -22.77
C ASN A 267 -26.58 18.81 -23.08
N SER A 268 -27.80 19.15 -22.69
CA SER A 268 -29.03 18.45 -23.01
C SER A 268 -29.17 18.28 -24.51
N GLY A 269 -29.54 17.07 -24.93
CA GLY A 269 -29.60 16.67 -26.33
C GLY A 269 -28.26 16.25 -26.95
N THR A 270 -27.15 16.27 -26.19
CA THR A 270 -25.87 15.72 -26.70
C THR A 270 -25.93 14.20 -26.70
N THR A 271 -25.62 13.60 -27.85
CA THR A 271 -25.65 12.14 -27.99
C THR A 271 -24.58 11.46 -27.15
N ALA A 272 -24.84 10.24 -26.68
CA ALA A 272 -23.90 9.46 -25.88
C ALA A 272 -22.53 9.30 -26.59
N ALA A 273 -22.54 9.14 -27.92
CA ALA A 273 -21.34 9.06 -28.74
C ALA A 273 -20.55 10.39 -28.75
N ALA A 274 -21.25 11.53 -28.84
CA ALA A 274 -20.60 12.84 -28.81
C ALA A 274 -19.99 13.16 -27.43
N ILE A 275 -20.63 12.71 -26.35
CA ILE A 275 -20.11 12.82 -24.98
C ILE A 275 -18.85 11.97 -24.82
N ASN A 276 -18.88 10.72 -25.29
CA ASN A 276 -17.71 9.84 -25.25
C ASN A 276 -16.52 10.43 -26.02
N ASN A 277 -16.77 10.99 -27.21
CA ASN A 277 -15.74 11.68 -28.00
C ASN A 277 -15.20 12.95 -27.31
N ALA A 278 -16.05 13.70 -26.59
CA ALA A 278 -15.64 14.87 -25.83
C ALA A 278 -14.77 14.49 -24.62
N ILE A 279 -15.10 13.39 -23.93
CA ILE A 279 -14.29 12.83 -22.84
C ILE A 279 -12.93 12.36 -23.35
N VAL A 280 -12.88 11.61 -24.45
CA VAL A 280 -11.62 11.19 -25.07
C VAL A 280 -10.75 12.37 -25.48
N SER A 281 -11.37 13.41 -26.04
CA SER A 281 -10.66 14.64 -26.44
C SER A 281 -10.09 15.39 -25.23
N ALA A 282 -10.85 15.50 -24.13
CA ALA A 282 -10.39 16.17 -22.91
C ALA A 282 -9.28 15.39 -22.20
N VAL A 283 -9.32 14.05 -22.21
CA VAL A 283 -8.23 13.21 -21.73
C VAL A 283 -6.97 13.40 -22.58
N ASN A 284 -7.11 13.42 -23.91
CA ASN A 284 -5.99 13.61 -24.84
C ASN A 284 -5.41 15.03 -24.81
N ALA A 285 -6.18 16.04 -24.41
CA ALA A 285 -5.67 17.40 -24.21
C ALA A 285 -4.71 17.47 -22.99
N GLY A 286 -4.93 16.64 -21.98
CA GLY A 286 -4.05 16.50 -20.82
C GLY A 286 -2.86 15.56 -21.02
N LYS A 287 -2.67 14.96 -22.21
CA LYS A 287 -1.72 13.87 -22.45
C LYS A 287 -0.28 14.18 -22.07
N ASP A 288 0.15 15.44 -22.20
CA ASP A 288 1.52 15.86 -21.90
C ASP A 288 1.79 15.88 -20.39
N VAL A 289 0.73 15.93 -19.58
CA VAL A 289 0.77 15.89 -18.10
C VAL A 289 0.41 14.49 -17.58
N THR A 290 -0.59 13.83 -18.17
CA THR A 290 -1.12 12.54 -17.68
C THR A 290 -0.40 11.33 -18.25
N GLY A 291 0.23 11.46 -19.43
CA GLY A 291 0.85 10.36 -20.17
C GLY A 291 -0.15 9.37 -20.81
N VAL A 292 -1.45 9.63 -20.70
CA VAL A 292 -2.53 8.73 -21.16
C VAL A 292 -3.10 9.24 -22.48
N THR A 293 -3.17 8.35 -23.48
CA THR A 293 -3.92 8.59 -24.72
C THR A 293 -5.18 7.74 -24.71
N ALA A 294 -6.34 8.37 -24.86
CA ALA A 294 -7.64 7.72 -24.94
C ALA A 294 -8.11 7.62 -26.41
N ALA A 295 -8.87 6.58 -26.72
CA ALA A 295 -9.60 6.40 -27.97
C ALA A 295 -10.99 5.82 -27.66
N VAL A 296 -12.00 6.14 -28.46
CA VAL A 296 -13.30 5.46 -28.37
C VAL A 296 -13.15 4.12 -29.08
N GLY A 297 -13.49 3.03 -28.39
CA GLY A 297 -13.56 1.70 -29.00
C GLY A 297 -14.81 1.58 -29.88
N ASP A 298 -14.66 0.89 -31.02
CA ASP A 298 -15.79 0.49 -31.88
C ASP A 298 -16.80 -0.39 -31.15
#